data_AF-A0A452Y003-F1
#
_entry.id   AF-A0A452Y003-F1
#
_cell.length_a   1.000
_cell.length_b   1.000
_cell.length_c   1.000
_cell.angle_alpha   90.00
_cell.angle_beta   90.00
_cell.angle_gamma   90.00
#
_symmetry.space_group_name_H-M   'P 1'
#
loop_
_entity.id
_entity.type
_entity.pdbx_description
1 polymer ?
#
loop_
_entity_poly.entity_id
_entity_poly.type
_entity_poly.pdbx_seq_one_letter_code
_entity_poly.pdbx_strand_id
1 'polypeptide(L)'
;PVAAAARKWEWDQEEYRCEPAEYSVDPRYSEYDPKQGCFICVRYFFDGKLDLDEESPAGPMRHTGKIFREGFPLANSVNVVSIKIVSSDYGYPLNVYGTIIARDNLDRKCVYVFRRDQDDCQLISSKDDSLILTGPKRGFMVCDDIFFEINLKVKDVHGRTVMMIDSVKA
;
A
#
# COMPACT_ATOMS: atom_id res chain seq x y z
N PRO A 1 -29.12 12.99 -21.93
CA PRO A 1 -27.80 12.51 -21.44
C PRO A 1 -27.49 13.13 -20.06
N VAL A 2 -27.67 12.35 -19.00
CA VAL A 2 -27.37 12.80 -17.63
C VAL A 2 -25.92 12.44 -17.34
N ALA A 3 -25.06 13.46 -17.23
CA ALA A 3 -23.68 13.29 -16.80
C ALA A 3 -23.68 12.75 -15.36
N ALA A 4 -23.14 11.56 -15.15
CA ALA A 4 -22.88 11.03 -13.82
C ALA A 4 -21.79 11.90 -13.18
N ALA A 5 -22.18 12.72 -12.21
CA ALA A 5 -21.24 13.45 -11.38
C ALA A 5 -20.44 12.43 -10.57
N ALA A 6 -19.15 12.29 -10.87
CA ALA A 6 -18.22 11.53 -10.05
C ALA A 6 -18.17 12.20 -8.66
N ARG A 7 -18.71 11.53 -7.64
CA ARG A 7 -18.53 11.97 -6.25
C ARG A 7 -17.04 11.95 -5.95
N LYS A 8 -16.49 13.13 -5.67
CA LYS A 8 -15.17 13.27 -5.07
C LYS A 8 -15.31 12.80 -3.63
N TRP A 9 -14.74 11.65 -3.32
CA TRP A 9 -14.59 11.19 -1.94
C TRP A 9 -13.48 12.03 -1.33
N GLU A 10 -13.86 12.95 -0.46
CA GLU A 10 -12.91 13.60 0.43
C GLU A 10 -12.64 12.58 1.53
N TRP A 11 -11.42 12.06 1.57
CA TRP A 11 -11.01 11.15 2.65
C TRP A 11 -10.85 12.01 3.89
N ASP A 12 -11.80 11.90 4.82
CA ASP A 12 -11.67 12.49 6.14
C ASP A 12 -10.49 11.80 6.84
N GLN A 13 -9.32 12.45 6.86
CA GLN A 13 -8.11 11.96 7.54
C GLN A 13 -8.36 11.68 9.05
N GLU A 14 -9.45 12.21 9.60
CA GLU A 14 -9.73 12.23 11.04
C GLU A 14 -10.32 10.92 11.57
N GLU A 15 -10.94 10.08 10.74
CA GLU A 15 -11.55 8.80 11.16
C GLU A 15 -10.54 7.64 11.24
N TYR A 16 -9.32 7.83 10.74
CA TYR A 16 -8.29 6.78 10.62
C TYR A 16 -7.13 6.93 11.60
N ARG A 17 -7.26 7.82 12.59
CA ARG A 17 -6.38 7.79 13.76
C ARG A 17 -6.62 6.45 14.43
N CYS A 18 -5.63 5.54 14.36
CA CYS A 18 -5.58 4.43 15.30
C CYS A 18 -5.58 5.07 16.70
N GLU A 19 -6.74 5.12 17.34
CA GLU A 19 -6.82 5.27 18.79
C GLU A 19 -5.79 4.28 19.36
N PRO A 20 -4.92 4.70 20.28
CA PRO A 20 -3.89 3.84 20.82
C PRO A 20 -4.58 2.78 21.67
N ALA A 21 -5.12 1.77 21.00
CA ALA A 21 -5.37 0.49 21.60
C ALA A 21 -4.01 0.12 22.23
N GLU A 22 -3.99 -0.22 23.51
CA GLU A 22 -2.80 -0.60 24.31
C GLU A 22 -1.94 -1.73 23.68
N TYR A 23 -2.24 -2.15 22.45
CA TYR A 23 -1.77 -3.31 21.72
C TYR A 23 -0.72 -2.99 20.63
N SER A 24 -0.31 -1.74 20.39
CA SER A 24 0.56 -1.36 19.25
C SER A 24 1.96 -0.82 19.59
N VAL A 25 2.64 -1.41 20.57
CA VAL A 25 4.07 -1.11 20.88
C VAL A 25 5.03 -2.21 20.38
N ASP A 26 4.54 -3.21 19.65
CA ASP A 26 5.40 -4.27 19.13
C ASP A 26 6.24 -3.73 17.96
N PRO A 27 7.58 -3.68 18.10
CA PRO A 27 8.47 -3.13 17.07
C PRO A 27 8.46 -3.93 15.77
N ARG A 28 7.81 -5.11 15.73
CA ARG A 28 7.58 -5.85 14.50
C ARG A 28 6.59 -5.15 13.57
N TYR A 29 5.67 -4.34 14.09
CA TYR A 29 4.59 -3.75 13.31
C TYR A 29 4.55 -2.22 13.33
N SER A 30 5.15 -1.59 14.34
CA SER A 30 5.11 -0.14 14.53
C SER A 30 6.48 0.52 14.54
N GLU A 31 6.51 1.77 14.09
CA GLU A 31 7.66 2.67 14.17
C GLU A 31 7.24 3.99 14.81
N TYR A 32 8.17 4.65 15.51
CA TYR A 32 7.91 5.96 16.10
C TYR A 32 8.00 7.05 15.03
N ASP A 33 6.92 7.80 14.82
CA ASP A 33 6.92 8.98 13.97
C ASP A 33 7.23 10.23 14.80
N PRO A 34 8.42 10.83 14.68
CA PRO A 34 8.78 12.04 15.42
C PRO A 34 7.95 13.26 15.02
N LYS A 35 7.33 13.28 13.82
CA LYS A 35 6.46 14.39 13.40
C LYS A 35 5.12 14.36 14.11
N GLN A 36 4.55 13.18 14.29
CA GLN A 36 3.28 12.99 15.01
C GLN A 36 3.45 12.82 16.52
N GLY A 37 4.66 12.48 16.98
CA GLY A 37 4.94 12.26 18.40
C GLY A 37 4.32 10.98 18.96
N CYS A 38 4.02 10.00 18.09
CA CYS A 38 3.39 8.74 18.46
C CYS A 38 3.96 7.57 17.64
N PHE A 39 3.69 6.34 18.09
CA PHE A 39 3.96 5.14 17.31
C PHE A 39 2.87 4.96 16.26
N ILE A 40 3.27 4.78 15.01
CA ILE A 40 2.39 4.49 13.88
C ILE A 40 2.58 3.04 13.45
N CYS A 41 1.50 2.39 13.04
CA CYS A 41 1.59 1.03 12.50
C CYS A 41 2.03 1.09 11.04
N VAL A 42 3.16 0.47 10.72
CA VAL A 42 3.80 0.51 9.40
C VAL A 42 3.71 -0.82 8.66
N ARG A 43 3.34 -1.89 9.38
CA ARG A 43 3.11 -3.23 8.84
C ARG A 43 1.78 -3.80 9.32
N TYR A 44 1.31 -4.84 8.63
CA TYR A 44 0.13 -5.60 9.02
C TYR A 44 0.31 -6.32 10.36
N PHE A 45 -0.65 -6.16 11.27
CA PHE A 45 -0.54 -6.63 12.67
C PHE A 45 -1.70 -7.49 13.16
N PHE A 46 -2.73 -7.73 12.32
CA PHE A 46 -3.93 -8.48 12.74
C PHE A 46 -3.71 -9.99 12.86
N ASP A 47 -2.64 -10.52 12.26
CA ASP A 47 -2.24 -11.93 12.42
C ASP A 47 -0.76 -12.03 12.79
N GLY A 48 -0.50 -12.25 14.08
CA GLY A 48 0.86 -12.37 14.60
C GLY A 48 1.59 -13.65 14.23
N LYS A 49 0.92 -14.63 13.60
CA LYS A 49 1.52 -15.89 13.14
C LYS A 49 1.92 -15.85 11.67
N LEU A 50 1.46 -14.84 10.93
CA LEU A 50 1.76 -14.68 9.52
C LEU A 50 3.24 -14.30 9.33
N ASP A 51 3.89 -14.94 8.37
CA ASP A 51 5.17 -14.44 7.85
C ASP A 51 4.89 -13.20 6.99
N LEU A 52 5.25 -12.03 7.53
CA LEU A 52 5.03 -10.76 6.87
C LEU A 52 5.88 -10.56 5.63
N ASP A 53 6.93 -11.35 5.41
CA ASP A 53 7.79 -11.22 4.24
C ASP A 53 7.45 -12.26 3.15
N GLU A 54 6.50 -13.16 3.42
CA GLU A 54 6.07 -14.18 2.47
C GLU A 54 5.30 -13.56 1.30
N GLU A 55 5.83 -13.72 0.08
CA GLU A 55 5.14 -13.34 -1.15
C GLU A 55 3.94 -14.25 -1.44
N SER A 56 2.85 -13.66 -1.90
CA SER A 56 1.70 -14.42 -2.36
C SER A 56 2.11 -15.29 -3.57
N PRO A 57 1.92 -16.63 -3.52
CA PRO A 57 2.15 -17.51 -4.66
C PRO A 57 1.04 -17.37 -5.71
N ALA A 58 0.09 -16.46 -5.49
CA ALA A 58 -1.06 -16.29 -6.36
C ALA A 58 -0.76 -15.44 -7.59
N GLY A 59 -0.83 -16.11 -8.75
CA GLY A 59 -0.78 -15.46 -10.06
C GLY A 59 -2.13 -14.91 -10.54
N PRO A 60 -2.14 -14.29 -11.73
CA PRO A 60 -3.34 -13.69 -12.33
C PRO A 60 -4.37 -14.76 -12.71
N MET A 61 -5.64 -14.34 -12.89
CA MET A 61 -6.69 -15.17 -13.51
C MET A 61 -6.83 -16.57 -12.90
N ARG A 62 -7.03 -16.69 -11.58
CA ARG A 62 -7.46 -17.97 -11.00
C ARG A 62 -8.90 -18.28 -11.39
N HIS A 63 -9.20 -19.57 -11.54
CA HIS A 63 -10.56 -20.10 -11.78
C HIS A 63 -11.23 -19.74 -13.13
N THR A 64 -10.49 -19.24 -14.12
CA THR A 64 -11.02 -18.94 -15.46
C THR A 64 -11.42 -20.18 -16.28
N GLY A 65 -10.93 -21.36 -15.90
CA GLY A 65 -11.27 -22.64 -16.54
C GLY A 65 -12.42 -23.40 -15.88
N LYS A 66 -13.09 -22.84 -14.87
CA LYS A 66 -14.22 -23.49 -14.19
C LYS A 66 -15.48 -22.68 -14.41
N ILE A 67 -16.55 -23.35 -14.85
CA ILE A 67 -17.89 -22.77 -14.85
C ILE A 67 -18.31 -22.62 -13.39
N PHE A 68 -18.59 -21.39 -12.95
CA PHE A 68 -19.13 -21.15 -11.62
C PHE A 68 -20.46 -21.90 -11.49
N ARG A 69 -20.50 -22.90 -10.59
CA ARG A 69 -21.74 -23.56 -10.18
C ARG A 69 -22.40 -22.75 -9.06
N GLU A 70 -23.68 -22.96 -8.79
CA GLU A 70 -24.34 -22.34 -7.64
C GLU A 70 -23.53 -22.60 -6.35
N GLY A 71 -23.30 -21.54 -5.55
CA GLY A 71 -22.58 -21.61 -4.27
C GLY A 71 -21.17 -21.03 -4.25
N PHE A 72 -20.64 -20.50 -5.36
CA PHE A 72 -19.41 -19.69 -5.30
C PHE A 72 -19.76 -18.25 -4.91
N PRO A 73 -19.33 -17.75 -3.73
CA PRO A 73 -19.48 -16.34 -3.42
C PRO A 73 -18.62 -15.53 -4.40
N LEU A 74 -19.28 -14.70 -5.22
CA LEU A 74 -18.58 -13.68 -6.00
C LEU A 74 -17.97 -12.71 -5.00
N ALA A 75 -16.65 -12.59 -5.03
CA ALA A 75 -15.95 -11.57 -4.26
C ALA A 75 -15.72 -10.35 -5.15
N ASN A 76 -15.78 -9.16 -4.54
CA ASN A 76 -15.38 -7.95 -5.23
C ASN A 76 -13.88 -7.98 -5.48
N SER A 77 -13.44 -7.33 -6.56
CA SER A 77 -12.02 -7.19 -6.88
C SER A 77 -11.63 -5.74 -7.06
N VAL A 78 -10.50 -5.35 -6.47
CA VAL A 78 -9.91 -4.02 -6.62
C VAL A 78 -8.58 -4.12 -7.35
N ASN A 79 -8.28 -3.11 -8.17
CA ASN A 79 -7.00 -2.94 -8.83
C ASN A 79 -6.42 -1.56 -8.51
N VAL A 80 -5.10 -1.49 -8.36
CA VAL A 80 -4.38 -0.22 -8.25
C VAL A 80 -3.88 0.18 -9.63
N VAL A 81 -4.38 1.30 -10.13
CA VAL A 81 -4.05 1.80 -11.47
C VAL A 81 -2.88 2.78 -11.42
N SER A 82 -2.82 3.62 -10.40
CA SER A 82 -1.76 4.61 -10.21
C SER A 82 -1.56 4.93 -8.74
N ILE A 83 -0.31 5.23 -8.38
CA ILE A 83 0.07 5.79 -7.09
C ILE A 83 0.91 7.03 -7.37
N LYS A 84 0.59 8.14 -6.71
CA LYS A 84 1.29 9.42 -6.86
C LYS A 84 1.71 9.93 -5.50
N ILE A 85 2.88 10.55 -5.45
CA ILE A 85 3.30 11.34 -4.29
C ILE A 85 2.68 12.73 -4.48
N VAL A 86 1.80 13.15 -3.58
CA VAL A 86 1.08 14.43 -3.71
C VAL A 86 1.82 15.58 -3.02
N SER A 87 2.61 15.27 -1.98
CA SER A 87 3.41 16.23 -1.22
C SER A 87 4.70 15.58 -0.73
N SER A 88 5.74 16.39 -0.54
CA SER A 88 7.01 15.97 0.03
C SER A 88 7.71 17.18 0.65
N ASP A 89 8.25 17.00 1.85
CA ASP A 89 9.04 18.05 2.54
C ASP A 89 10.38 18.33 1.87
N TYR A 90 10.80 17.46 0.94
CA TYR A 90 12.06 17.58 0.20
C TYR A 90 11.92 18.38 -1.09
N GLY A 91 10.69 18.68 -1.53
CA GLY A 91 10.42 19.25 -2.83
C GLY A 91 10.75 18.30 -3.98
N TYR A 92 10.34 18.67 -5.19
CA TYR A 92 10.71 17.93 -6.41
C TYR A 92 12.01 18.49 -6.99
N PRO A 93 12.84 17.66 -7.67
CA PRO A 93 12.63 16.25 -7.97
C PRO A 93 13.03 15.28 -6.83
N LEU A 94 12.43 14.09 -6.80
CA LEU A 94 12.69 13.04 -5.81
C LEU A 94 13.27 11.78 -6.47
N ASN A 95 14.33 11.21 -5.91
CA ASN A 95 14.78 9.86 -6.26
C ASN A 95 14.17 8.88 -5.25
N VAL A 96 13.10 8.19 -5.65
CA VAL A 96 12.28 7.35 -4.78
C VAL A 96 12.60 5.88 -4.97
N TYR A 97 12.77 5.15 -3.87
CA TYR A 97 12.94 3.70 -3.84
C TYR A 97 12.20 3.09 -2.65
N GLY A 98 12.20 1.78 -2.53
CA GLY A 98 11.50 1.04 -1.48
C GLY A 98 10.34 0.22 -2.02
N THR A 99 9.33 -0.01 -1.19
CA THR A 99 8.25 -0.97 -1.46
C THR A 99 6.88 -0.43 -1.12
N ILE A 100 5.89 -0.78 -1.94
CA ILE A 100 4.47 -0.71 -1.61
C ILE A 100 3.92 -2.12 -1.72
N ILE A 101 3.39 -2.63 -0.62
CA ILE A 101 2.82 -3.97 -0.54
C ILE A 101 1.33 -3.83 -0.30
N ALA A 102 0.53 -4.56 -1.07
CA ALA A 102 -0.89 -4.75 -0.81
C ALA A 102 -1.11 -6.15 -0.24
N ARG A 103 -1.96 -6.25 0.80
CA ARG A 103 -2.46 -7.50 1.37
C ARG A 103 -3.96 -7.53 1.26
N ASP A 104 -4.47 -8.56 0.62
CA ASP A 104 -5.90 -8.75 0.41
C ASP A 104 -6.43 -9.95 1.21
N ASN A 105 -7.74 -10.20 1.13
CA ASN A 105 -8.36 -11.28 1.88
C ASN A 105 -8.03 -12.69 1.33
N LEU A 106 -7.28 -12.82 0.22
CA LEU A 106 -7.04 -14.13 -0.40
C LEU A 106 -6.11 -14.98 0.45
N ASP A 107 -4.99 -14.42 0.86
CA ASP A 107 -3.98 -15.10 1.67
C ASP A 107 -3.25 -14.18 2.66
N ARG A 108 -3.59 -12.86 2.69
CA ARG A 108 -2.90 -11.82 3.48
C ARG A 108 -1.39 -11.71 3.20
N LYS A 109 -0.86 -12.37 2.17
CA LYS A 109 0.58 -12.38 1.84
C LYS A 109 0.98 -11.17 1.02
N CYS A 110 2.28 -10.95 0.87
CA CYS A 110 2.82 -9.80 0.15
C CYS A 110 2.48 -9.83 -1.34
N VAL A 111 1.80 -8.81 -1.82
CA VAL A 111 1.69 -8.50 -3.26
C VAL A 111 2.34 -7.15 -3.51
N TYR A 112 3.52 -7.16 -4.13
CA TYR A 112 4.23 -5.93 -4.47
C TYR A 112 3.49 -5.14 -5.55
N VAL A 113 3.11 -3.91 -5.21
CA VAL A 113 2.55 -2.91 -6.12
C VAL A 113 3.66 -1.98 -6.63
N PHE A 114 4.68 -1.73 -5.81
CA PHE A 114 5.90 -1.04 -6.19
C PHE A 114 7.09 -1.69 -5.46
N ARG A 115 8.21 -1.86 -6.15
CA ARG A 115 9.47 -2.37 -5.58
C ARG A 115 10.65 -1.86 -6.39
N ARG A 116 11.51 -1.07 -5.75
CA ARG A 116 12.74 -0.53 -6.31
C ARG A 116 13.83 -0.52 -5.25
N ASP A 117 15.04 -0.91 -5.63
CA ASP A 117 16.20 -0.88 -4.74
C ASP A 117 16.86 0.50 -4.72
N GLN A 118 17.73 0.77 -3.73
CA GLN A 118 18.39 2.07 -3.55
C GLN A 118 19.28 2.48 -4.74
N ASP A 119 19.78 1.50 -5.50
CA ASP A 119 20.60 1.72 -6.69
C ASP A 119 19.76 1.84 -7.97
N ASP A 120 18.46 1.58 -7.89
CA ASP A 120 17.48 1.66 -8.98
C ASP A 120 16.30 2.56 -8.58
N CYS A 121 16.62 3.77 -8.11
CA CYS A 121 15.62 4.76 -7.74
C CYS A 121 14.80 5.19 -8.96
N GLN A 122 13.50 5.42 -8.77
CA GLN A 122 12.67 6.12 -9.74
C GLN A 122 12.76 7.64 -9.51
N LEU A 123 13.08 8.40 -10.56
CA LEU A 123 12.99 9.85 -10.55
C LEU A 123 11.53 10.30 -10.66
N ILE A 124 11.06 11.08 -9.70
CA ILE A 124 9.76 11.75 -9.70
C ILE A 124 10.04 13.25 -9.87
N SER A 125 9.70 13.80 -11.04
CA SER A 125 10.02 15.18 -11.42
C SER A 125 8.97 16.17 -10.94
N SER A 126 7.72 15.72 -10.76
CA SER A 126 6.61 16.57 -10.33
C SER A 126 5.53 15.77 -9.58
N LYS A 127 4.59 16.48 -8.94
CA LYS A 127 3.40 15.89 -8.30
C LYS A 127 2.46 15.15 -9.26
N ASP A 128 2.58 15.39 -10.56
CA ASP A 128 1.71 14.80 -11.57
C ASP A 128 2.24 13.42 -12.02
N ASP A 129 3.52 13.14 -11.74
CA ASP A 129 4.20 11.89 -12.05
C ASP A 129 3.69 10.77 -11.14
N SER A 130 3.56 9.57 -11.70
CA SER A 130 3.13 8.37 -10.95
C SER A 130 4.31 7.43 -10.74
N LEU A 131 4.27 6.67 -9.64
CA LEU A 131 5.16 5.54 -9.45
C LEU A 131 4.93 4.52 -10.57
N ILE A 132 6.02 3.98 -11.10
CA ILE A 132 5.99 2.88 -12.07
C ILE A 132 5.73 1.62 -11.25
N LEU A 133 4.47 1.21 -11.23
CA LEU A 133 4.03 0.07 -10.46
C LEU A 133 4.67 -1.22 -11.00
N THR A 134 5.15 -2.07 -10.09
CA THR A 134 5.45 -3.46 -10.43
C THR A 134 4.10 -4.12 -10.65
N GLY A 135 3.70 -4.24 -11.93
CA GLY A 135 2.32 -4.54 -12.31
C GLY A 135 1.71 -5.64 -11.44
N PRO A 136 0.49 -5.45 -10.91
CA PRO A 136 -0.06 -6.38 -9.95
C PRO A 136 -0.13 -7.77 -10.59
N LYS A 137 0.45 -8.77 -9.92
CA LYS A 137 0.37 -10.16 -10.38
C LYS A 137 -1.11 -10.59 -10.55
N ARG A 138 -2.07 -9.95 -9.88
CA ARG A 138 -3.52 -10.24 -9.94
C ARG A 138 -4.32 -9.08 -9.33
N GLY A 139 -5.65 -9.06 -9.56
CA GLY A 139 -6.55 -8.20 -8.78
C GLY A 139 -6.66 -8.65 -7.32
N PHE A 140 -6.96 -7.70 -6.44
CA PHE A 140 -7.08 -7.90 -5.00
C PHE A 140 -8.50 -8.36 -4.65
N MET A 141 -8.61 -9.48 -3.95
CA MET A 141 -9.89 -9.99 -3.45
C MET A 141 -10.34 -9.19 -2.23
N VAL A 142 -11.52 -8.60 -2.32
CA VAL A 142 -12.11 -7.79 -1.26
C VAL A 142 -13.30 -8.53 -0.66
N CYS A 143 -13.11 -8.95 0.59
CA CYS A 143 -14.19 -9.39 1.47
C CYS A 143 -14.37 -8.41 2.63
N ASP A 144 -13.25 -7.95 3.19
CA ASP A 144 -13.19 -6.91 4.21
C ASP A 144 -12.32 -5.77 3.64
N ASP A 145 -11.18 -5.49 4.27
CA ASP A 145 -10.27 -4.41 3.90
C ASP A 145 -9.01 -4.91 3.17
N ILE A 146 -8.52 -4.06 2.27
CA ILE A 146 -7.16 -4.18 1.71
C ILE A 146 -6.22 -3.35 2.57
N PHE A 147 -5.07 -3.93 2.92
CA PHE A 147 -4.04 -3.26 3.68
C PHE A 147 -2.87 -2.90 2.78
N PHE A 148 -2.47 -1.63 2.77
CA PHE A 148 -1.27 -1.15 2.11
C PHE A 148 -0.17 -0.87 3.15
N GLU A 149 0.98 -1.53 2.98
CA GLU A 149 2.22 -1.22 3.70
C GLU A 149 3.09 -0.39 2.75
N ILE A 150 3.36 0.87 3.10
CA ILE A 150 4.18 1.79 2.29
C ILE A 150 5.48 2.04 3.04
N ASN A 151 6.57 1.58 2.45
CA ASN A 151 7.93 1.86 2.91
C ASN A 151 8.69 2.49 1.74
N LEU A 152 8.47 3.78 1.52
CA LEU A 152 9.16 4.53 0.49
C LEU A 152 10.31 5.32 1.11
N LYS A 153 11.38 5.49 0.36
CA LYS A 153 12.56 6.23 0.77
C LYS A 153 12.98 7.18 -0.33
N VAL A 154 13.47 8.34 0.06
CA VAL A 154 14.07 9.31 -0.86
C VAL A 154 15.58 9.30 -0.69
N LYS A 155 16.30 9.21 -1.81
CA LYS A 155 17.75 9.38 -1.89
C LYS A 155 18.03 10.85 -2.20
N ASP A 156 18.53 11.59 -1.19
CA ASP A 156 19.05 12.94 -1.39
C ASP A 156 20.27 12.91 -2.34
N VAL A 157 20.55 14.01 -3.04
CA VAL A 157 21.77 14.21 -3.85
C VAL A 157 23.05 14.07 -3.01
N HIS A 158 22.97 14.19 -1.69
CA HIS A 158 24.06 13.95 -0.73
C HIS A 158 24.06 12.53 -0.13
N GLY A 159 23.22 11.61 -0.61
CA GLY A 159 23.16 10.22 -0.12
C GLY A 159 22.43 10.00 1.20
N ARG A 160 21.78 11.03 1.77
CA ARG A 160 20.93 10.87 2.95
C ARG A 160 19.65 10.13 2.59
N THR A 161 19.28 9.15 3.42
CA THR A 161 18.06 8.35 3.28
C THR A 161 17.01 8.87 4.24
N VAL A 162 15.81 9.13 3.74
CA VAL A 162 14.66 9.51 4.57
C VAL A 162 13.51 8.59 4.25
N MET A 163 12.88 8.04 5.28
CA MET A 163 11.69 7.20 5.18
C MET A 163 10.43 8.07 5.05
N MET A 164 9.64 7.76 4.04
CA MET A 164 8.23 8.12 3.94
C MET A 164 7.45 6.88 4.38
N ILE A 165 6.73 7.03 5.48
CA ILE A 165 5.97 5.96 6.10
C ILE A 165 4.52 6.42 6.15
N ASP A 166 3.64 5.68 5.49
CA ASP A 166 2.19 5.81 5.65
C ASP A 166 1.56 4.43 5.44
N SER A 167 0.72 3.95 6.37
CA SER A 167 -0.09 2.76 6.11
C SER A 167 -1.49 3.20 5.74
N VAL A 168 -2.04 2.68 4.65
CA VAL A 168 -3.40 2.99 4.22
C VAL A 168 -4.25 1.73 4.29
N LYS A 169 -5.39 1.82 4.96
CA LYS A 169 -6.43 0.81 4.98
C LYS A 169 -7.55 1.28 4.03
N ALA A 170 -7.91 0.47 3.05
CA ALA A 170 -8.89 0.82 2.01
C ALA A 170 -9.99 -0.22 1.88
#